data_AF-D3U5A6-F1
#
_entry.id   AF-D3U5A6-F1
#
_cell.length_a   1.000
_cell.length_b   1.000
_cell.length_c   1.000
_cell.angle_alpha   90.00
_cell.angle_beta   90.00
_cell.angle_gamma   90.00
#
_symmetry.space_group_name_H-M   'P 1'
#
loop_
_entity.id
_entity.type
_entity.pdbx_description
1 polymer ?
#
loop_
_entity_poly.entity_id
_entity_poly.type
_entity_poly.pdbx_seq_one_letter_code
_entity_poly.pdbx_strand_id
1 'polypeptide(L)'
;LAAVLAAAYVSSAAAVNLNTSAVSYSSAWLPARATWYGAPNGAGPDDNGGACGFKHVNQYPFSSMTSCGNQPLFKDGKGCGSCYQIRCSGDSSCSGNIETVMITDMNYYPVAQYHFDLSGTAFGALAKSGLNEKLRHS
;
A
#
# COMPACT_ATOMS: atom_id res chain seq x y z
N LEU A 1 10.42 -13.55 2.73
CA LEU A 1 9.24 -13.07 3.48
C LEU A 1 9.48 -11.64 3.97
N ALA A 2 8.79 -10.71 3.32
CA ALA A 2 8.34 -9.40 3.81
C ALA A 2 9.42 -8.36 4.15
N ALA A 3 9.58 -7.40 3.25
CA ALA A 3 10.08 -6.07 3.59
C ALA A 3 9.38 -5.58 4.86
N VAL A 4 10.17 -5.22 5.88
CA VAL A 4 9.65 -4.52 7.05
C VAL A 4 9.29 -3.13 6.57
N LEU A 5 7.98 -2.89 6.48
CA LEU A 5 7.45 -1.60 6.16
C LEU A 5 7.32 -0.79 7.44
N ALA A 6 7.81 0.43 7.39
CA ALA A 6 7.33 1.45 8.29
C ALA A 6 6.20 2.17 7.54
N ALA A 7 5.02 2.33 8.15
CA ALA A 7 3.90 3.07 7.56
C ALA A 7 3.54 4.34 8.35
N ALA A 8 3.24 5.44 7.65
CA ALA A 8 2.67 6.68 8.19
C ALA A 8 1.47 7.12 7.32
N TYR A 9 0.36 7.54 7.92
CA TYR A 9 -0.85 7.91 7.18
C TYR A 9 -0.77 9.37 6.70
N VAL A 10 -1.03 9.64 5.41
CA VAL A 10 -1.00 11.01 4.84
C VAL A 10 -2.30 11.29 4.11
N SER A 11 -3.09 12.28 4.52
CA SER A 11 -4.26 12.72 3.75
C SER A 11 -3.87 13.81 2.74
N SER A 12 -4.22 13.65 1.47
CA SER A 12 -4.33 14.77 0.54
C SER A 12 -5.63 15.52 0.82
N ALA A 13 -5.54 16.78 1.23
CA ALA A 13 -6.69 17.66 1.33
C ALA A 13 -7.11 18.09 -0.07
N ALA A 14 -7.93 17.30 -0.76
CA ALA A 14 -8.87 17.86 -1.72
C ALA A 14 -10.12 18.26 -0.92
N ALA A 15 -10.42 19.55 -0.88
CA ALA A 15 -11.51 20.12 -0.10
C ALA A 15 -12.86 19.51 -0.52
N VAL A 16 -13.32 18.50 0.21
CA VAL A 16 -14.71 18.04 0.19
C VAL A 16 -15.21 18.20 1.63
N ASN A 17 -16.32 18.93 1.81
CA ASN A 17 -16.97 19.17 3.10
C ASN A 17 -17.48 17.85 3.69
N LEU A 18 -16.59 17.03 4.23
CA LEU A 18 -16.90 15.83 4.99
C LEU A 18 -16.73 16.15 6.47
N ASN A 19 -17.81 15.91 7.22
CA ASN A 19 -17.89 16.05 8.67
C ASN A 19 -16.71 15.32 9.33
N THR A 20 -15.68 16.06 9.71
CA THR A 20 -14.39 15.57 10.23
C THR A 20 -14.63 14.84 11.54
N SER A 21 -14.90 13.54 11.42
CA SER A 21 -15.02 12.64 12.55
C SER A 21 -13.63 12.08 12.86
N ALA A 22 -12.96 12.71 13.82
CA ALA A 22 -11.89 12.15 14.66
C ALA A 22 -10.95 11.12 14.00
N VAL A 23 -10.14 11.52 13.02
CA VAL A 23 -8.95 10.75 12.62
C VAL A 23 -7.75 11.34 13.34
N SER A 24 -7.21 10.62 14.32
CA SER A 24 -5.92 10.96 14.95
C SER A 24 -4.79 10.55 14.02
N TYR A 25 -4.05 11.53 13.52
CA TYR A 25 -2.88 11.32 12.67
C TYR A 25 -1.65 11.09 13.56
N SER A 26 -0.90 10.03 13.28
CA SER A 26 0.40 9.79 13.90
C SER A 26 1.47 9.91 12.83
N SER A 27 2.48 10.74 13.09
CA SER A 27 3.70 10.81 12.29
C SER A 27 4.71 9.70 12.65
N ALA A 28 4.39 8.87 13.65
CA ALA A 28 5.24 7.77 14.05
C ALA A 28 5.11 6.61 13.05
N TRP A 29 6.27 6.17 12.56
CA TRP A 29 6.41 4.98 11.74
C TRP A 29 6.01 3.72 12.52
N LEU A 30 5.01 2.98 12.01
CA LEU A 30 4.59 1.71 12.59
C LEU A 30 5.15 0.52 11.80
N PRO A 31 5.62 -0.55 12.47
CA PRO A 31 6.06 -1.75 11.79
C PRO A 31 4.87 -2.45 11.12
N ALA A 32 5.06 -2.83 9.86
CA ALA A 32 4.13 -3.54 9.02
C ALA A 32 4.88 -4.57 8.17
N ARG A 33 4.16 -5.56 7.67
CA ARG A 33 4.68 -6.51 6.68
C ARG A 33 4.09 -6.19 5.32
N ALA A 34 4.88 -6.38 4.28
CA ALA A 34 4.39 -6.35 2.92
C ALA A 34 4.56 -7.67 2.17
N THR A 35 3.57 -7.97 1.36
CA THR A 35 3.64 -8.92 0.24
C THR A 35 3.25 -8.17 -1.03
N TRP A 36 3.21 -8.88 -2.15
CA TRP A 36 2.67 -8.34 -3.39
C TRP A 36 1.90 -9.40 -4.15
N TYR A 37 1.02 -8.93 -5.04
CA TYR A 37 0.17 -9.81 -5.86
C TYR A 37 -0.05 -9.24 -7.27
N GLY A 38 -0.55 -10.09 -8.15
CA GLY A 38 -0.82 -9.76 -9.54
C GLY A 38 0.43 -9.73 -10.41
N ALA A 39 0.36 -8.99 -11.53
CA ALA A 39 1.49 -8.82 -12.44
C ALA A 39 2.59 -7.94 -11.82
N PRO A 40 3.89 -8.20 -12.10
CA PRO A 40 5.01 -7.44 -11.52
C PRO A 40 4.96 -5.92 -11.74
N ASN A 41 4.37 -5.46 -12.85
CA ASN A 41 4.18 -4.04 -13.16
C ASN A 41 2.69 -3.65 -13.24
N GLY A 42 1.82 -4.45 -12.61
CA GLY A 42 0.38 -4.23 -12.56
C GLY A 42 -0.08 -3.49 -11.31
N ALA A 43 -1.39 -3.23 -11.23
CA ALA A 43 -2.05 -2.53 -10.12
C ALA A 43 -2.65 -3.47 -9.06
N GLY A 44 -2.21 -4.73 -9.04
CA GLY A 44 -2.80 -5.79 -8.21
C GLY A 44 -3.70 -6.68 -9.06
N PRO A 45 -5.04 -6.56 -9.00
CA PRO A 45 -5.94 -7.46 -9.71
C PRO A 45 -5.87 -7.27 -11.24
N ASP A 46 -6.09 -8.34 -12.01
CA ASP A 46 -6.09 -8.29 -13.48
C ASP A 46 -7.17 -7.36 -14.06
N ASP A 47 -8.29 -7.17 -13.35
CA ASP A 47 -9.37 -6.25 -13.73
C ASP A 47 -9.08 -4.78 -13.37
N ASN A 48 -7.91 -4.50 -12.74
CA ASN A 48 -7.53 -3.18 -12.21
C ASN A 48 -8.60 -2.56 -11.31
N GLY A 49 -9.26 -3.40 -10.50
CA GLY A 49 -10.27 -3.03 -9.52
C GLY A 49 -9.85 -3.26 -8.07
N GLY A 50 -10.82 -3.67 -7.25
CA GLY A 50 -10.62 -4.06 -5.85
C GLY A 50 -11.92 -3.97 -5.03
N ALA A 51 -11.89 -4.45 -3.79
CA ALA A 51 -13.01 -4.45 -2.85
C ALA A 51 -13.55 -3.04 -2.53
N CYS A 52 -12.79 -1.98 -2.78
CA CYS A 52 -13.27 -0.60 -2.66
C CYS A 52 -14.20 -0.15 -3.79
N GLY A 53 -14.35 -0.95 -4.85
CA GLY A 53 -15.18 -0.60 -6.01
C GLY A 53 -14.54 0.41 -6.96
N PHE A 54 -13.34 0.91 -6.68
CA PHE A 54 -12.56 1.68 -7.64
C PHE A 54 -12.20 0.82 -8.85
N LYS A 55 -12.10 1.46 -10.02
CA LYS A 55 -11.71 0.85 -11.29
C LYS A 55 -10.61 1.68 -11.93
N HIS A 56 -9.90 1.08 -12.88
CA HIS A 56 -8.77 1.70 -13.57
C HIS A 56 -7.68 2.16 -12.58
N VAL A 57 -7.44 1.38 -11.52
CA VAL A 57 -6.45 1.72 -10.49
C VAL A 57 -5.00 1.67 -11.01
N ASN A 58 -4.81 1.23 -12.25
CA ASN A 58 -3.56 1.35 -13.01
C ASN A 58 -3.31 2.74 -13.62
N GLN A 59 -4.33 3.60 -13.65
CA GLN A 59 -4.25 4.94 -14.23
C GLN A 59 -4.18 6.01 -13.14
N TYR A 60 -3.83 7.24 -13.54
CA TYR A 60 -3.91 8.40 -12.66
C TYR A 60 -5.33 8.53 -12.05
N PRO A 61 -5.48 8.82 -10.74
CA PRO A 61 -4.43 9.22 -9.80
C PRO A 61 -3.74 8.08 -9.05
N PHE A 62 -4.23 6.84 -9.17
CA PHE A 62 -3.68 5.69 -8.46
C PHE A 62 -2.33 5.26 -9.03
N SER A 63 -2.19 5.27 -10.35
CA SER A 63 -0.98 4.94 -11.10
C SER A 63 -0.33 3.62 -10.67
N SER A 64 -1.16 2.61 -10.38
CA SER A 64 -0.76 1.31 -9.83
C SER A 64 -0.09 1.37 -8.45
N MET A 65 -0.08 2.51 -7.75
CA MET A 65 0.42 2.65 -6.38
C MET A 65 -0.66 2.28 -5.36
N THR A 66 -1.08 1.01 -5.43
CA THR A 66 -2.26 0.46 -4.75
C THR A 66 -1.87 -0.65 -3.78
N SER A 67 -2.74 -0.92 -2.82
CA SER A 67 -2.57 -2.02 -1.87
C SER A 67 -3.89 -2.57 -1.38
N CYS A 68 -3.91 -3.87 -1.09
CA CYS A 68 -4.85 -4.45 -0.15
C CYS A 68 -4.42 -4.13 1.29
N GLY A 69 -5.39 -3.78 2.13
CA GLY A 69 -5.17 -3.68 3.57
C GLY A 69 -5.79 -4.84 4.33
N ASN A 70 -5.14 -5.28 5.41
CA ASN A 70 -5.78 -6.12 6.42
C ASN A 70 -6.79 -5.31 7.27
N GLN A 71 -7.45 -5.96 8.22
CA GLN A 71 -8.59 -5.38 8.94
C GLN A 71 -8.32 -3.98 9.55
N PRO A 72 -7.17 -3.71 10.21
CA PRO A 72 -6.85 -2.38 10.72
C PRO A 72 -6.70 -1.28 9.64
N LEU A 73 -6.41 -1.66 8.40
CA LEU A 73 -6.18 -0.74 7.27
C LEU A 73 -7.44 -0.56 6.42
N PHE A 74 -8.06 -1.66 5.97
CA PHE A 74 -9.25 -1.63 5.11
C PHE A 74 -10.54 -1.36 5.89
N LYS A 75 -10.62 -1.73 7.17
CA LYS A 75 -11.69 -1.38 8.12
C LYS A 75 -13.10 -1.62 7.56
N ASP A 76 -13.34 -2.81 7.02
CA ASP A 76 -14.60 -3.19 6.37
C ASP A 76 -15.06 -2.15 5.33
N GLY A 77 -14.11 -1.64 4.52
CA GLY A 77 -14.33 -0.66 3.46
C GLY A 77 -14.20 0.80 3.91
N LYS A 78 -14.22 1.10 5.21
CA LYS A 78 -14.04 2.48 5.70
C LYS A 78 -12.62 3.02 5.47
N GLY A 79 -11.66 2.13 5.23
CA GLY A 79 -10.29 2.46 4.86
C GLY A 79 -10.09 2.72 3.37
N CYS A 80 -11.09 2.51 2.52
CA CYS A 80 -10.96 2.75 1.09
C CYS A 80 -10.57 4.21 0.77
N GLY A 81 -9.57 4.37 -0.09
CA GLY A 81 -9.01 5.69 -0.42
C GLY A 81 -8.01 6.25 0.60
N SER A 82 -7.75 5.53 1.69
CA SER A 82 -6.71 5.88 2.66
C SER A 82 -5.33 5.79 2.02
N CYS A 83 -4.51 6.82 2.20
CA CYS A 83 -3.13 6.87 1.72
C CYS A 83 -2.12 6.67 2.85
N TYR A 84 -1.14 5.81 2.60
CA TYR A 84 -0.06 5.53 3.54
C TYR A 84 1.28 5.76 2.85
N GLN A 85 2.15 6.52 3.51
CA GLN A 85 3.59 6.48 3.25
C GLN A 85 4.13 5.17 3.78
N ILE A 86 4.93 4.49 2.97
CA ILE A 86 5.58 3.23 3.29
C ILE A 86 7.06 3.31 2.92
N ARG A 87 7.93 2.63 3.67
CA ARG A 87 9.36 2.48 3.31
C ARG A 87 9.86 1.09 3.62
N CYS A 88 10.68 0.53 2.73
CA CYS A 88 11.27 -0.80 2.86
C CYS A 88 12.52 -0.76 3.74
N SER A 89 12.64 -1.74 4.63
CA SER A 89 13.82 -1.98 5.42
C SER A 89 14.05 -3.49 5.63
N GLY A 90 15.28 -3.86 5.97
CA GLY A 90 15.65 -5.25 6.30
C GLY A 90 16.18 -6.10 5.15
N ASP A 91 15.95 -5.74 3.88
CA ASP A 91 16.55 -6.42 2.71
C ASP A 91 17.62 -5.54 2.03
N SER A 92 18.68 -6.16 1.53
CA SER A 92 19.77 -5.48 0.79
C SER A 92 19.31 -4.72 -0.46
N SER A 93 18.17 -5.12 -1.01
CA SER A 93 17.54 -4.61 -2.22
C SER A 93 16.63 -3.42 -1.93
N CYS A 94 16.25 -3.15 -0.67
CA CYS A 94 15.46 -1.98 -0.30
C CYS A 94 16.20 -0.69 -0.69
N SER A 95 15.50 0.27 -1.30
CA SER A 95 16.03 1.62 -1.55
C SER A 95 16.08 2.46 -0.27
N GLY A 96 15.15 2.23 0.65
CA GLY A 96 14.90 3.09 1.81
C GLY A 96 14.08 4.34 1.48
N ASN A 97 13.69 4.51 0.20
CA ASN A 97 12.81 5.60 -0.22
C ASN A 97 11.41 5.42 0.38
N ILE A 98 10.72 6.55 0.54
CA ILE A 98 9.33 6.59 0.98
C ILE A 98 8.45 6.60 -0.26
N GLU A 99 7.56 5.62 -0.34
CA GLU A 99 6.52 5.52 -1.37
C GLU A 99 5.16 5.81 -0.77
N THR A 100 4.23 6.35 -1.56
CA THR A 100 2.84 6.54 -1.12
C THR A 100 1.95 5.52 -1.82
N VAL A 101 1.14 4.80 -1.06
CA VAL A 101 0.19 3.81 -1.58
C VAL A 101 -1.21 4.06 -1.07
N MET A 102 -2.21 3.70 -1.87
CA MET A 102 -3.61 3.85 -1.52
C MET A 102 -4.26 2.49 -1.28
N ILE A 103 -5.11 2.39 -0.25
CA ILE A 103 -5.93 1.20 -0.02
C ILE A 103 -7.08 1.19 -1.03
N THR A 104 -7.04 0.25 -1.96
CA THR A 104 -8.06 0.07 -3.01
C THR A 104 -8.72 -1.31 -2.97
N ASP A 105 -8.17 -2.22 -2.16
CA ASP A 105 -8.65 -3.59 -2.03
C ASP A 105 -8.43 -4.11 -0.60
N MET A 106 -8.77 -5.37 -0.35
CA MET A 106 -8.74 -5.99 0.99
C MET A 106 -7.99 -7.31 1.00
N ASN A 107 -7.28 -7.60 2.09
CA ASN A 107 -6.70 -8.91 2.36
C ASN A 107 -6.62 -9.11 3.88
N TYR A 108 -7.56 -9.87 4.45
CA TYR A 108 -7.63 -10.11 5.89
C TYR A 108 -6.77 -11.28 6.38
N TYR A 109 -5.91 -11.85 5.52
CA TYR A 109 -5.05 -12.95 5.92
C TYR A 109 -4.10 -12.51 7.06
N PRO A 110 -4.02 -13.24 8.20
CA PRO A 110 -3.39 -12.74 9.42
C PRO A 110 -1.86 -12.90 9.42
N VAL A 111 -1.17 -12.12 8.58
CA VAL A 111 0.31 -12.18 8.43
C VAL A 111 1.06 -11.34 9.47
N ALA A 112 0.44 -10.24 9.92
CA ALA A 112 0.94 -9.29 10.92
C ALA A 112 -0.18 -8.37 11.41
N GLN A 113 0.12 -7.57 12.44
CA GLN A 113 -0.78 -6.51 12.91
C GLN A 113 -1.17 -5.55 11.78
N TYR A 114 -0.20 -5.04 11.03
CA TYR A 114 -0.42 -4.28 9.80
C TYR A 114 0.19 -5.04 8.63
N HIS A 115 -0.64 -5.35 7.65
CA HIS A 115 -0.22 -6.08 6.45
C HIS A 115 -0.74 -5.35 5.22
N PHE A 116 0.20 -4.95 4.36
CA PHE A 116 -0.04 -4.39 3.05
C PHE A 116 0.24 -5.47 2.00
N ASP A 117 -0.78 -5.86 1.25
CA ASP A 117 -0.56 -6.66 0.04
C ASP A 117 -0.47 -5.68 -1.13
N LEU A 118 0.74 -5.38 -1.58
CA LEU A 118 1.00 -4.32 -2.54
C LEU A 118 0.73 -4.80 -3.96
N SER A 119 0.39 -3.88 -4.85
CA SER A 119 0.50 -4.18 -6.27
C SER A 119 1.95 -4.52 -6.63
N GLY A 120 2.14 -5.20 -7.77
CA GLY A 120 3.47 -5.39 -8.35
C GLY A 120 4.23 -4.07 -8.45
N THR A 121 3.63 -3.04 -9.06
CA THR A 121 4.29 -1.74 -9.23
C THR A 121 4.70 -1.12 -7.90
N ALA A 122 3.80 -1.07 -6.91
CA ALA A 122 4.05 -0.46 -5.61
C ALA A 122 5.15 -1.20 -4.83
N PHE A 123 5.14 -2.54 -4.83
CA PHE A 123 6.19 -3.32 -4.16
C PHE A 123 7.54 -3.16 -4.85
N GLY A 124 7.55 -3.07 -6.18
CA GLY A 124 8.76 -2.87 -6.97
C GLY A 124 9.40 -1.51 -6.70
N ALA A 125 8.61 -0.45 -6.52
CA ALA A 125 9.10 0.91 -6.25
C ALA A 125 9.94 1.01 -4.97
N LEU A 126 9.72 0.11 -4.01
CA LEU A 126 10.49 0.02 -2.77
C LEU A 126 11.94 -0.47 -2.94
N ALA A 127 12.27 -1.03 -4.11
CA ALA A 127 13.60 -1.55 -4.39
C ALA A 127 14.56 -0.45 -4.90
N LYS A 128 15.86 -0.67 -4.74
CA LYS A 128 16.88 0.04 -5.50
C LYS A 128 16.68 -0.21 -7.00
N SER A 129 17.05 0.76 -7.81
CA SER A 129 16.99 0.65 -9.28
C SER A 129 17.65 -0.66 -9.75
N GLY A 130 16.91 -1.46 -10.50
CA GLY A 130 17.36 -2.76 -11.04
C GLY A 130 17.28 -3.95 -10.08
N LEU A 131 16.87 -3.75 -8.82
CA LEU A 131 16.74 -4.84 -7.83
C LEU A 131 15.27 -5.18 -7.50
N ASN A 132 14.32 -4.71 -8.31
CA ASN A 132 12.89 -4.94 -8.13
C ASN A 132 12.56 -6.43 -8.00
N GLU A 133 13.02 -7.23 -8.97
CA GLU A 133 12.78 -8.68 -8.98
C GLU A 133 13.48 -9.39 -7.82
N LYS A 134 14.67 -8.94 -7.42
CA LYS A 134 15.35 -9.50 -6.25
C LYS A 134 14.54 -9.27 -4.98
N LEU A 135 13.99 -8.05 -4.79
CA LEU A 135 13.15 -7.75 -3.64
C LEU A 135 11.86 -8.59 -3.63
N ARG A 136 11.25 -8.84 -4.79
CA ARG A 136 10.02 -9.66 -4.91
C ARG A 136 10.17 -11.10 -4.45
N HIS A 137 11.41 -11.63 -4.48
CA HIS A 137 11.75 -13.00 -4.09
C HIS A 137 12.48 -13.08 -2.74
N SER A 138 12.53 -11.96 -1.99
CA SER A 138 13.11 -11.91 -0.63
C SER A 138 12.21 -12.55 0.43
#